data_AF-A0A0D7ATG3-F1
#
_entry.id   AF-A0A0D7ATG3-F1
#
_cell.length_a   1.000
_cell.length_b   1.000
_cell.length_c   1.000
_cell.angle_alpha   90.00
_cell.angle_beta   90.00
_cell.angle_gamma   90.00
#
_symmetry.space_group_name_H-M   'P 1'
#
loop_
_entity.id
_entity.type
_entity.pdbx_description
1 polymer ?
#
loop_
_entity_poly.entity_id
_entity_poly.type
_entity_poly.pdbx_seq_one_letter_code
_entity_poly.pdbx_strand_id
1 'polypeptide(L)'
;MSGRATLHDDTVMSAEMLQKFFTCERCAENGKACGYQKGTGPCVECGNARKKCDRGDGRRQAYFKNHNMRKVSDLKDNVEALRLSGERLGRILRKVFPRTRQLTRRMEKLQNDYIKLQNDYENLQNDYENLQKELGHMKTEGKDLKKKNKLCVNELQEAKEELADANERIREWELREGPIHINGGDN
;
A
#
# COMPACT_ATOMS: atom_id res chain seq x y z
N MET A 1 -24.42 33.89 39.19
CA MET A 1 -25.69 33.67 39.93
C MET A 1 -26.09 32.22 39.75
N SER A 2 -26.10 31.43 40.83
CA SER A 2 -26.33 29.98 40.78
C SER A 2 -27.84 29.67 40.72
N GLY A 3 -28.28 29.10 39.60
CA GLY A 3 -29.61 28.51 39.47
C GLY A 3 -29.66 27.18 40.21
N ARG A 4 -30.13 27.21 41.45
CA ARG A 4 -30.36 26.04 42.29
C ARG A 4 -31.62 25.34 41.79
N ALA A 5 -31.48 24.16 41.18
CA ALA A 5 -32.62 23.33 40.81
C ALA A 5 -33.29 22.81 42.09
N THR A 6 -34.38 23.44 42.50
CA THR A 6 -35.32 22.91 43.50
C THR A 6 -36.26 21.93 42.80
N LEU A 7 -35.86 20.66 42.75
CA LEU A 7 -36.80 19.56 42.50
C LEU A 7 -37.66 19.41 43.75
N HIS A 8 -38.79 20.10 43.76
CA HIS A 8 -39.89 19.81 44.66
C HIS A 8 -40.52 18.49 44.23
N ASP A 9 -40.19 17.43 44.95
CA ASP A 9 -40.88 16.12 44.91
C ASP A 9 -42.20 16.15 45.72
N ASP A 10 -42.77 17.35 45.94
CA ASP A 10 -43.96 17.53 46.77
C ASP A 10 -45.29 17.21 46.02
N THR A 11 -45.23 16.95 44.71
CA THR A 11 -46.42 16.68 43.88
C THR A 11 -46.73 15.21 43.64
N VAL A 12 -45.89 14.27 44.10
CA VAL A 12 -46.13 12.83 43.85
C VAL A 12 -46.78 12.11 45.04
N MET A 13 -46.54 12.54 46.29
CA MET A 13 -47.11 11.89 47.50
C MET A 13 -47.25 12.85 48.69
N SER A 14 -48.39 12.82 49.39
CA SER A 14 -48.59 13.61 50.61
C SER A 14 -47.73 13.10 51.78
N ALA A 15 -47.42 13.97 52.76
CA ALA A 15 -46.68 13.60 53.98
C ALA A 15 -47.34 12.45 54.77
N GLU A 16 -48.66 12.38 54.73
CA GLU A 16 -49.48 11.32 55.33
C GLU A 16 -49.34 9.98 54.57
N MET A 17 -49.27 10.05 53.24
CA MET A 17 -49.05 8.90 52.38
C MET A 17 -47.62 8.37 52.55
N LEU A 18 -46.63 9.26 52.64
CA LEU A 18 -45.25 8.95 52.98
C LEU A 18 -45.15 8.24 54.34
N GLN A 19 -45.87 8.70 55.37
CA GLN A 19 -45.90 8.05 56.69
C GLN A 19 -46.33 6.58 56.63
N LYS A 20 -47.33 6.24 55.82
CA LYS A 20 -47.79 4.84 55.62
C LYS A 20 -46.72 3.94 54.98
N PHE A 21 -45.83 4.48 54.14
CA PHE A 21 -44.69 3.74 53.57
C PHE A 21 -43.46 3.71 54.49
N PHE A 22 -43.47 4.43 55.61
CA PHE A 22 -42.33 4.62 56.49
C PHE A 22 -42.47 4.00 57.88
N THR A 23 -43.53 3.24 58.15
CA THR A 23 -43.61 2.36 59.31
C THR A 23 -43.38 0.91 58.84
N CYS A 24 -42.39 0.20 59.39
CA CYS A 24 -42.35 -1.25 59.18
C CYS A 24 -43.60 -1.88 59.81
N GLU A 25 -44.04 -3.02 59.30
CA GLU A 25 -45.28 -3.70 59.70
C GLU A 25 -45.37 -3.84 61.23
N ARG A 26 -44.26 -4.25 61.86
CA ARG A 26 -44.12 -4.29 63.31
C ARG A 26 -44.31 -2.95 64.03
N CYS A 27 -43.74 -1.86 63.51
CA CYS A 27 -43.93 -0.54 64.13
C CYS A 27 -45.39 -0.09 63.96
N ALA A 28 -46.01 -0.40 62.82
CA ALA A 28 -47.43 -0.11 62.57
C ALA A 28 -48.35 -0.92 63.51
N GLU A 29 -48.11 -2.23 63.67
CA GLU A 29 -48.84 -3.11 64.59
C GLU A 29 -48.75 -2.65 66.05
N ASN A 30 -47.59 -2.11 66.46
CA ASN A 30 -47.38 -1.61 67.81
C ASN A 30 -47.80 -0.15 68.01
N GLY A 31 -48.41 0.49 67.00
CA GLY A 31 -48.80 1.91 67.05
C GLY A 31 -47.63 2.88 67.25
N LYS A 32 -46.40 2.44 66.93
CA LYS A 32 -45.16 3.22 67.14
C LYS A 32 -44.68 3.82 65.82
N ALA A 33 -44.22 5.07 65.87
CA ALA A 33 -43.48 5.65 64.77
C ALA A 33 -42.12 4.94 64.64
N CYS A 34 -41.79 4.53 63.42
CA CYS A 34 -40.55 3.84 63.11
C CYS A 34 -39.35 4.80 63.24
N GLY A 35 -38.66 4.76 64.39
CA GLY A 35 -37.56 5.64 64.75
C GLY A 35 -36.30 5.47 63.89
N TYR A 36 -35.68 6.61 63.53
CA TYR A 36 -34.48 6.68 62.70
C TYR A 36 -33.21 6.28 63.47
N GLN A 37 -32.44 5.33 62.93
CA GLN A 37 -30.99 5.33 63.07
C GLN A 37 -30.40 5.98 61.79
N LYS A 38 -29.39 6.84 61.91
CA LYS A 38 -28.70 7.42 60.75
C LYS A 38 -28.01 6.30 59.95
N GLY A 39 -28.64 5.80 58.89
CA GLY A 39 -28.07 4.76 58.01
C GLY A 39 -29.12 3.89 57.30
N THR A 40 -28.66 2.90 56.53
CA THR A 40 -29.49 1.88 55.83
C THR A 40 -29.91 0.72 56.75
N GLY A 41 -29.76 0.87 58.06
CA GLY A 41 -30.06 -0.15 59.06
C GLY A 41 -31.56 -0.34 59.34
N PRO A 42 -31.92 -1.38 60.10
CA PRO A 42 -33.29 -1.55 60.59
C PRO A 42 -33.67 -0.37 61.50
N CYS A 43 -34.98 -0.10 61.67
CA CYS A 43 -35.40 0.88 62.67
C CYS A 43 -34.97 0.44 64.07
N VAL A 44 -34.91 1.39 65.01
CA VAL A 44 -34.45 1.14 66.39
C VAL A 44 -35.12 -0.09 67.01
N GLU A 45 -36.44 -0.24 66.81
CA GLU A 45 -37.22 -1.38 67.32
C GLU A 45 -36.88 -2.72 66.64
N CYS A 46 -36.70 -2.73 65.31
CA CYS A 46 -36.29 -3.94 64.59
C CYS A 46 -34.82 -4.30 64.87
N GLY A 47 -33.95 -3.31 65.05
CA GLY A 47 -32.55 -3.48 65.42
C GLY A 47 -32.39 -4.07 66.82
N ASN A 48 -33.11 -3.51 67.80
CA ASN A 48 -33.14 -4.02 69.17
C ASN A 48 -33.67 -5.47 69.23
N ALA A 49 -34.66 -5.79 68.39
CA ALA A 49 -35.21 -7.14 68.30
C ALA A 49 -34.39 -8.10 67.41
N ARG A 50 -33.26 -7.66 66.83
CA ARG A 50 -32.43 -8.43 65.86
C ARG A 50 -33.23 -9.05 64.72
N LYS A 51 -34.31 -8.40 64.25
CA LYS A 51 -35.15 -8.87 63.13
C LYS A 51 -35.01 -7.97 61.91
N LYS A 52 -35.32 -8.51 60.73
CA LYS A 52 -35.37 -7.74 59.48
C LYS A 52 -36.42 -6.64 59.59
N CYS A 53 -36.16 -5.54 58.89
CA CYS A 53 -37.03 -4.37 58.86
C CYS A 53 -37.40 -4.13 57.41
N ASP A 54 -38.68 -4.30 57.08
CA ASP A 54 -39.16 -4.22 55.69
C ASP A 54 -38.93 -2.83 55.09
N ARG A 55 -38.92 -1.79 55.93
CA ARG A 55 -38.53 -0.43 55.55
C ARG A 55 -37.04 -0.33 55.15
N GLY A 56 -36.16 -0.99 55.90
CA GLY A 56 -34.72 -1.04 55.59
C GLY A 56 -34.46 -1.83 54.32
N ASP A 57 -35.18 -2.93 54.12
CA ASP A 57 -35.13 -3.73 52.89
C ASP A 57 -35.67 -2.95 51.68
N GLY A 58 -36.80 -2.25 51.81
CA GLY A 58 -37.36 -1.39 50.76
C GLY A 58 -36.40 -0.27 50.35
N ARG A 59 -35.72 0.38 51.31
CA ARG A 59 -34.69 1.40 51.01
C ARG A 59 -33.47 0.80 50.30
N ARG A 60 -33.00 -0.37 50.72
CA ARG A 60 -31.90 -1.08 50.04
C ARG A 60 -32.29 -1.44 48.61
N GLN A 61 -33.46 -2.03 48.40
CA GLN A 61 -33.96 -2.40 47.07
C GLN A 61 -34.12 -1.16 46.17
N ALA A 62 -34.65 -0.05 46.68
CA ALA A 62 -34.76 1.20 45.93
C ALA A 62 -33.39 1.77 45.56
N TYR A 63 -32.41 1.75 46.48
CA TYR A 63 -31.04 2.16 46.20
C TYR A 63 -30.40 1.28 45.11
N PHE A 64 -30.50 -0.05 45.24
CA PHE A 64 -29.95 -0.98 44.24
C PHE A 64 -30.62 -0.79 42.88
N LYS A 65 -31.94 -0.62 42.84
CA LYS A 65 -32.69 -0.35 41.61
C LYS A 65 -32.21 0.95 40.96
N ASN A 66 -32.13 2.05 41.72
CA ASN A 66 -31.67 3.34 41.19
C ASN A 66 -30.21 3.30 40.72
N HIS A 67 -29.34 2.60 41.45
CA HIS A 67 -27.94 2.42 41.08
C HIS A 67 -27.79 1.62 39.79
N ASN A 68 -28.53 0.51 39.67
CA ASN A 68 -28.52 -0.31 38.46
C ASN A 68 -29.14 0.44 37.27
N MET A 69 -30.20 1.21 37.48
CA MET A 69 -30.80 2.05 36.43
C MET A 69 -29.81 3.09 35.90
N ARG A 70 -28.99 3.71 36.77
CA ARG A 70 -27.92 4.62 36.33
C ARG A 70 -26.88 3.88 35.47
N LYS A 71 -26.37 2.74 35.95
CA LYS A 71 -25.43 1.92 35.17
C LYS A 71 -25.98 1.49 33.81
N VAL A 72 -27.26 1.12 33.75
CA VAL A 72 -27.92 0.75 32.49
C VAL A 72 -28.04 1.96 31.56
N SER A 73 -28.33 3.15 32.09
CA SER A 73 -28.30 4.39 31.31
C SER A 73 -26.91 4.68 30.76
N ASP A 74 -25.87 4.60 31.61
CA ASP A 74 -24.49 4.85 31.19
C ASP A 74 -24.04 3.84 30.13
N LEU A 75 -24.40 2.57 30.30
CA LEU A 75 -24.15 1.52 29.30
C LEU A 75 -24.85 1.81 27.98
N LYS A 76 -26.10 2.29 28.01
CA LYS A 76 -26.85 2.67 26.82
C LYS A 76 -26.13 3.78 26.05
N ASP A 77 -25.67 4.82 26.74
CA ASP A 77 -24.96 5.94 26.13
C ASP A 77 -23.62 5.49 25.53
N ASN A 78 -22.89 4.60 26.22
CA ASN A 78 -21.65 4.00 25.70
C ASN A 78 -21.89 3.15 24.45
N VAL A 79 -22.96 2.34 24.43
CA VAL A 79 -23.34 1.54 23.26
C VAL A 79 -23.65 2.45 22.07
N GLU A 80 -24.35 3.55 22.30
CA GLU A 80 -24.67 4.51 21.24
C GLU A 80 -23.42 5.23 20.72
N ALA A 81 -22.50 5.62 21.61
CA ALA A 81 -21.22 6.20 21.23
C ALA A 81 -20.38 5.21 20.39
N LEU A 82 -20.34 3.94 20.78
CA LEU A 82 -19.67 2.87 20.02
C LEU A 82 -20.32 2.68 18.65
N ARG A 83 -21.65 2.69 18.56
CA ARG A 83 -22.40 2.59 17.30
C ARG A 83 -22.01 3.72 16.34
N LEU A 84 -21.99 4.96 16.81
CA LEU A 84 -21.59 6.13 16.02
C LEU A 84 -20.11 6.07 15.59
N SER A 85 -19.23 5.57 16.46
CA SER A 85 -17.83 5.34 16.13
C SER A 85 -17.68 4.29 15.02
N GLY A 86 -18.42 3.18 15.13
CA GLY A 86 -18.47 2.13 14.10
C GLY A 86 -18.94 2.65 12.74
N GLU A 87 -19.96 3.52 12.71
CA GLU A 87 -20.40 4.17 11.46
C GLU A 87 -19.34 5.08 10.85
N ARG A 88 -18.61 5.84 11.68
CA ARG A 88 -17.51 6.70 11.23
C ARG A 88 -16.40 5.87 10.60
N LEU A 89 -15.99 4.79 11.27
CA LEU A 89 -15.02 3.83 10.74
C LEU A 89 -15.51 3.22 9.43
N GLY A 90 -16.78 2.81 9.35
CA GLY A 90 -17.38 2.31 8.12
C GLY A 90 -17.30 3.31 6.95
N ARG A 91 -17.52 4.61 7.21
CA ARG A 91 -17.35 5.68 6.19
C ARG A 91 -15.89 5.83 5.76
N ILE A 92 -14.94 5.75 6.68
CA ILE A 92 -13.50 5.83 6.39
C ILE A 92 -13.09 4.63 5.53
N LEU A 93 -13.46 3.42 5.95
CA LEU A 93 -13.14 2.18 5.24
C LEU A 93 -13.69 2.18 3.80
N ARG A 94 -14.92 2.67 3.57
CA ARG A 94 -15.48 2.83 2.22
C ARG A 94 -14.65 3.74 1.31
N LYS A 95 -13.89 4.69 1.85
CA LYS A 95 -12.98 5.56 1.08
C LYS A 95 -11.59 4.96 0.90
N VAL A 96 -11.10 4.24 1.91
CA VAL A 96 -9.76 3.65 1.91
C VAL A 96 -9.70 2.42 0.99
N PHE A 97 -10.67 1.51 1.07
CA PHE A 97 -10.64 0.26 0.29
C PHE A 97 -10.48 0.46 -1.23
N PRO A 98 -11.22 1.36 -1.90
CA PRO A 98 -11.03 1.61 -3.33
C PRO A 98 -9.64 2.16 -3.66
N ARG A 99 -9.09 3.02 -2.80
CA ARG A 99 -7.75 3.58 -2.97
C ARG A 99 -6.68 2.50 -2.84
N THR A 100 -6.80 1.63 -1.84
CA THR A 100 -5.90 0.49 -1.67
C THR A 100 -5.96 -0.43 -2.89
N ARG A 101 -7.16 -0.76 -3.38
CA ARG A 101 -7.33 -1.56 -4.61
C ARG A 101 -6.70 -0.90 -5.84
N GLN A 102 -6.85 0.42 -5.97
CA GLN A 102 -6.24 1.17 -7.07
C GLN A 102 -4.71 1.16 -6.97
N LEU A 103 -4.15 1.31 -5.76
CA LEU A 103 -2.72 1.22 -5.53
C LEU A 103 -2.18 -0.16 -5.88
N THR A 104 -2.85 -1.25 -5.48
CA THR A 104 -2.47 -2.61 -5.86
C THR A 104 -2.39 -2.79 -7.37
N ARG A 105 -3.41 -2.34 -8.12
CA ARG A 105 -3.39 -2.41 -9.60
C ARG A 105 -2.26 -1.60 -10.23
N ARG A 106 -1.93 -0.43 -9.65
CA ARG A 106 -0.81 0.38 -10.12
C ARG A 106 0.53 -0.30 -9.86
N MET A 107 0.69 -0.95 -8.70
CA MET A 107 1.88 -1.73 -8.37
C MET A 107 2.05 -2.92 -9.32
N GLU A 108 0.98 -3.67 -9.61
CA GLU A 108 0.99 -4.77 -10.58
C GLU A 108 1.42 -4.29 -11.98
N LYS A 109 0.88 -3.15 -12.43
CA LYS A 109 1.28 -2.55 -13.71
C LYS A 109 2.75 -2.16 -13.71
N LEU A 110 3.23 -1.49 -12.66
CA LEU A 110 4.62 -1.07 -12.54
C LEU A 110 5.58 -2.26 -12.53
N GLN A 111 5.20 -3.35 -11.86
CA GLN A 111 5.95 -4.59 -11.85
C GLN A 111 6.05 -5.21 -13.25
N ASN A 112 4.95 -5.23 -14.01
CA ASN A 112 4.96 -5.72 -15.38
C ASN A 112 5.81 -4.82 -16.30
N ASP A 113 5.71 -3.50 -16.14
CA ASP A 113 6.50 -2.55 -16.91
C ASP A 113 8.01 -2.70 -16.60
N TYR A 114 8.37 -2.96 -15.34
CA TYR A 114 9.75 -3.27 -14.94
C TYR A 114 10.28 -4.55 -15.60
N ILE A 115 9.50 -5.64 -15.60
CA ILE A 115 9.89 -6.90 -16.25
C ILE A 115 10.11 -6.70 -17.75
N LYS A 116 9.25 -5.93 -18.42
CA LYS A 116 9.43 -5.60 -19.85
C LYS A 116 10.72 -4.83 -20.08
N LEU A 117 10.98 -3.80 -19.27
CA LEU A 117 12.20 -3.01 -19.39
C LEU A 117 13.47 -3.84 -19.17
N GLN A 118 13.41 -4.81 -18.25
CA GLN A 118 14.51 -5.75 -18.02
C GLN A 118 14.77 -6.61 -19.26
N ASN A 119 13.72 -7.17 -19.87
CA ASN A 119 13.86 -7.96 -21.10
C ASN A 119 14.39 -7.12 -22.27
N ASP A 120 13.91 -5.88 -22.41
CA ASP A 120 14.37 -4.95 -23.45
C ASP A 120 15.86 -4.62 -23.26
N TYR A 121 16.31 -4.45 -22.03
CA TYR A 121 17.72 -4.23 -21.70
C TYR A 121 18.58 -5.45 -22.03
N GLU A 122 18.15 -6.66 -21.69
CA GLU A 122 18.86 -7.90 -22.02
C GLU A 122 18.98 -8.09 -23.54
N ASN A 123 17.92 -7.81 -24.29
CA ASN A 123 17.95 -7.84 -25.75
C ASN A 123 18.93 -6.82 -26.33
N LEU A 124 18.90 -5.58 -25.84
CA LEU A 124 19.81 -4.53 -26.30
C LEU A 124 21.27 -4.87 -26.01
N GLN A 125 21.55 -5.53 -24.87
CA GLN A 125 22.88 -6.00 -24.55
C GLN A 125 23.35 -7.07 -25.55
N ASN A 126 22.49 -8.03 -25.90
CA ASN A 126 22.80 -9.04 -26.91
C ASN A 126 23.07 -8.42 -28.29
N ASP A 127 22.25 -7.44 -28.70
CA ASP A 127 22.43 -6.72 -29.97
C ASP A 127 23.78 -5.98 -30.00
N TYR A 128 24.14 -5.33 -28.88
CA TYR A 128 25.42 -4.66 -28.75
C TYR A 128 26.60 -5.63 -28.87
N GLU A 129 26.55 -6.79 -28.21
CA GLU A 129 27.58 -7.83 -28.31
C GLU A 129 27.72 -8.37 -29.75
N ASN A 130 26.60 -8.55 -30.46
CA ASN A 130 26.62 -9.00 -31.85
C ASN A 130 27.25 -7.95 -32.78
N LEU A 131 26.89 -6.67 -32.63
CA LEU A 131 27.50 -5.58 -33.39
C LEU A 131 29.01 -5.46 -33.14
N GLN A 132 29.47 -5.71 -31.90
CA GLN A 132 30.90 -5.73 -31.60
C GLN A 132 31.63 -6.85 -32.36
N LYS A 133 31.02 -8.04 -32.47
CA LYS A 133 31.59 -9.16 -33.24
C LYS A 133 31.65 -8.83 -34.73
N GLU A 134 30.56 -8.33 -35.30
CA GLU A 134 30.50 -7.91 -36.72
C GLU A 134 31.55 -6.84 -37.04
N LEU A 135 31.70 -5.84 -36.18
CA LEU A 135 32.73 -4.82 -36.31
C LEU A 135 34.14 -5.42 -36.28
N GLY A 136 34.37 -6.44 -35.44
CA GLY A 136 35.61 -7.21 -35.40
C GLY A 136 35.90 -7.95 -36.70
N HIS A 137 34.89 -8.61 -37.28
CA HIS A 137 34.98 -9.28 -38.58
C HIS A 137 35.31 -8.28 -39.70
N MET A 138 34.56 -7.17 -39.81
CA MET A 138 34.81 -6.15 -40.83
C MET A 138 36.21 -5.52 -40.72
N LYS A 139 36.71 -5.29 -39.50
CA LYS A 139 38.09 -4.82 -39.29
C LYS A 139 39.13 -5.81 -39.81
N THR A 140 38.87 -7.10 -39.68
CA THR A 140 39.77 -8.16 -40.15
C THR A 140 39.73 -8.26 -41.66
N GLU A 141 38.55 -8.30 -42.25
CA GLU A 141 38.35 -8.28 -43.71
C GLU A 141 38.99 -7.06 -44.36
N GLY A 142 38.82 -5.87 -43.76
CA GLY A 142 39.46 -4.64 -44.23
C GLY A 142 40.99 -4.71 -44.21
N LYS A 143 41.60 -5.35 -43.21
CA LYS A 143 43.06 -5.58 -43.17
C LYS A 143 43.50 -6.52 -44.28
N ASP A 144 42.75 -7.58 -44.54
CA ASP A 144 43.10 -8.57 -45.55
C ASP A 144 42.91 -8.04 -46.97
N LEU A 145 41.84 -7.29 -47.24
CA LEU A 145 41.66 -6.56 -48.49
C LEU A 145 42.79 -5.55 -48.73
N LYS A 146 43.23 -4.84 -47.68
CA LYS A 146 44.37 -3.92 -47.79
C LYS A 146 45.67 -4.65 -48.15
N LYS A 147 45.90 -5.86 -47.62
CA LYS A 147 47.06 -6.69 -47.99
C LYS A 147 46.97 -7.16 -49.45
N LYS A 148 45.80 -7.68 -49.86
CA LYS A 148 45.57 -8.13 -51.24
C LYS A 148 45.76 -6.99 -52.25
N ASN A 149 45.25 -5.80 -51.93
CA ASN A 149 45.42 -4.62 -52.77
C ASN A 149 46.91 -4.25 -52.93
N LYS A 150 47.69 -4.27 -51.83
CA LYS A 150 49.15 -4.04 -51.92
C LYS A 150 49.86 -5.05 -52.82
N LEU A 151 49.51 -6.33 -52.72
CA LEU A 151 50.09 -7.37 -53.59
C LEU A 151 49.76 -7.10 -55.06
N CYS A 152 48.49 -6.85 -55.38
CA CYS A 152 48.05 -6.56 -56.74
C CYS A 152 48.71 -5.28 -57.32
N VAL A 153 48.91 -4.24 -56.49
CA VAL A 153 49.64 -3.03 -56.89
C VAL A 153 51.11 -3.35 -57.23
N ASN A 154 51.76 -4.21 -56.44
CA ASN A 154 53.12 -4.64 -56.72
C ASN A 154 53.20 -5.49 -58.01
N GLU A 155 52.33 -6.47 -58.17
CA GLU A 155 52.24 -7.32 -59.38
C GLU A 155 51.99 -6.47 -60.63
N LEU A 156 51.14 -5.45 -60.54
CA LEU A 156 50.89 -4.51 -61.64
C LEU A 156 52.13 -3.66 -61.97
N GLN A 157 52.93 -3.30 -60.96
CA GLN A 157 54.16 -2.55 -61.14
C GLN A 157 55.23 -3.42 -61.84
N GLU A 158 55.41 -4.66 -61.38
CA GLU A 158 56.32 -5.63 -61.99
C GLU A 158 55.93 -5.89 -63.45
N ALA A 159 54.65 -6.13 -63.74
CA ALA A 159 54.18 -6.33 -65.11
C ALA A 159 54.40 -5.10 -66.02
N LYS A 160 54.32 -3.88 -65.48
CA LYS A 160 54.65 -2.66 -66.23
C LYS A 160 56.13 -2.55 -66.55
N GLU A 161 57.00 -2.96 -65.63
CA GLU A 161 58.45 -2.99 -65.83
C GLU A 161 58.83 -4.04 -66.88
N GLU A 162 58.28 -5.25 -66.79
CA GLU A 162 58.46 -6.30 -67.80
C GLU A 162 57.99 -5.86 -69.20
N LEU A 163 56.84 -5.17 -69.28
CA LEU A 163 56.34 -4.63 -70.53
C LEU A 163 57.24 -3.52 -71.10
N ALA A 164 57.80 -2.67 -70.24
CA ALA A 164 58.75 -1.64 -70.65
C ALA A 164 60.03 -2.26 -71.23
N ASP A 165 60.60 -3.26 -70.54
CA ASP A 165 61.77 -4.00 -70.99
C ASP A 165 61.50 -4.72 -72.32
N ALA A 166 60.34 -5.37 -72.46
CA ALA A 166 59.93 -6.03 -73.70
C ALA A 166 59.82 -5.04 -74.86
N ASN A 167 59.21 -3.86 -74.63
CA ASN A 167 59.11 -2.81 -75.65
C ASN A 167 60.48 -2.26 -76.06
N GLU A 168 61.41 -2.12 -75.13
CA GLU A 168 62.77 -1.66 -75.45
C GLU A 168 63.52 -2.70 -76.29
N ARG A 169 63.40 -3.99 -75.96
CA ARG A 169 63.94 -5.09 -76.78
C ARG A 169 63.38 -5.10 -78.20
N ILE A 170 62.09 -4.80 -78.37
CA ILE A 170 61.46 -4.69 -79.69
C ILE A 170 62.09 -3.52 -80.48
N ARG A 171 62.25 -2.35 -79.86
CA ARG A 171 62.89 -1.18 -80.52
C ARG A 171 64.32 -1.47 -80.94
N GLU A 172 65.11 -2.11 -80.07
CA GLU A 172 66.48 -2.51 -80.40
C GLU A 172 66.52 -3.48 -81.59
N TRP A 173 65.55 -4.40 -81.67
CA TRP A 173 65.42 -5.32 -82.78
C TRP A 173 65.02 -4.61 -84.09
N GLU A 174 64.04 -3.71 -84.05
CA GLU A 174 63.61 -2.88 -85.19
C GLU A 174 64.77 -2.02 -85.74
N LEU A 175 65.63 -1.48 -84.87
CA LEU A 175 66.82 -0.72 -85.26
C LEU A 175 67.90 -1.59 -85.94
N ARG A 176 68.02 -2.87 -85.56
CA ARG A 176 68.99 -3.79 -86.15
C ARG A 176 68.56 -4.39 -87.47
N GLU A 177 67.29 -4.82 -87.58
CA GLU A 177 66.82 -5.61 -88.73
C GLU A 177 65.91 -4.82 -89.70
N GLY A 178 65.48 -3.61 -89.33
CA GLY A 178 64.53 -2.80 -90.10
C GLY A 178 63.08 -3.23 -89.91
N PRO A 179 62.09 -2.38 -90.25
CA PRO A 179 60.68 -2.70 -90.01
C PRO A 179 60.22 -3.90 -90.84
N ILE A 180 59.54 -4.85 -90.20
CA ILE A 180 58.88 -5.95 -90.91
C ILE A 180 57.73 -5.36 -91.73
N HIS A 181 57.90 -5.27 -93.05
CA HIS A 181 56.78 -5.08 -93.96
C HIS A 181 56.00 -6.38 -94.07
N ILE A 182 54.89 -6.46 -93.32
CA ILE A 182 53.91 -7.52 -93.52
C ILE A 182 53.15 -7.17 -94.80
N ASN A 183 53.48 -7.82 -95.91
CA ASN A 183 52.64 -7.77 -97.11
C ASN A 183 51.28 -8.35 -96.76
N GLY A 184 50.26 -7.48 -96.68
CA GLY A 184 48.87 -7.91 -96.66
C GLY A 184 48.59 -8.68 -97.94
N GLY A 185 48.52 -10.01 -97.83
CA GLY A 185 48.03 -10.85 -98.89
C GLY A 185 46.51 -10.73 -98.94
N ASP A 186 46.01 -10.08 -99.99
CA ASP A 186 44.66 -10.32 -100.50
C ASP A 186 44.54 -11.81 -100.86
N ASN A 187 43.63 -12.50 -100.19
CA ASN A 187 42.86 -13.66 -100.68
C ASN A 187 41.74 -14.02 -99.73
#